data_AF-A0A496XV68-F1
#
_entry.id   AF-A0A496XV68-F1
#
_cell.length_a   1.000
_cell.length_b   1.000
_cell.length_c   1.000
_cell.angle_alpha   90.00
_cell.angle_beta   90.00
_cell.angle_gamma   90.00
#
_symmetry.space_group_name_H-M   'P 1'
#
loop_
_entity.id
_entity.type
_entity.pdbx_description
1 polymer ?
#
loop_
_entity_poly.entity_id
_entity_poly.type
_entity_poly.pdbx_seq_one_letter_code
_entity_poly.pdbx_strand_id
1 'polypeptide(L)'
;MVQTQSKICEILKDTNYKLTQFKLDQIKQMEDSIFQKDIRGRQTNFVRCLVRDKDIQAKPEEIVRQLFLLWLHTQYDYPYSRMQCEFAVHFGREVKRADIVIMDKVQPTVPYIVIEVKKPKLKDGKEQLNSYCNSTGATIAIWSNGEQTVYYHRKDPNYFEPIPDIPTASKSLKDVLKEEFTI
;
A
#
# COMPACT_ATOMS: atom_id res chain seq x y z
N MET A 1 26.23 -18.25 18.23
CA MET A 1 25.51 -17.08 17.72
C MET A 1 24.03 -17.41 17.74
N VAL A 2 23.25 -16.78 18.61
CA VAL A 2 21.80 -17.03 18.68
C VAL A 2 21.20 -16.53 17.37
N GLN A 3 20.58 -17.40 16.60
CA GLN A 3 19.75 -16.98 15.47
C GLN A 3 18.64 -16.09 16.04
N THR A 4 18.76 -14.78 15.87
CA THR A 4 17.71 -13.86 16.26
C THR A 4 16.53 -14.16 15.35
N GLN A 5 15.46 -14.69 15.93
CA GLN A 5 14.21 -14.92 15.23
C GLN A 5 13.70 -13.56 14.72
N SER A 6 13.38 -13.46 13.42
CA SER A 6 12.87 -12.21 12.85
C SER A 6 11.55 -11.84 13.54
N LYS A 7 11.48 -10.64 14.14
CA LYS A 7 10.27 -10.11 14.78
C LYS A 7 9.15 -10.00 13.77
N ILE A 8 9.45 -9.66 12.51
CA ILE A 8 8.46 -9.69 11.42
C ILE A 8 7.92 -11.11 11.22
N CYS A 9 8.78 -12.13 11.15
CA CYS A 9 8.33 -13.52 11.07
C CYS A 9 7.43 -13.91 12.26
N GLU A 10 7.75 -13.47 13.48
CA GLU A 10 6.91 -13.70 14.66
C GLU A 10 5.56 -12.98 14.59
N ILE A 11 5.54 -11.73 14.10
CA ILE A 11 4.32 -10.96 13.90
C ILE A 11 3.43 -11.64 12.86
N LEU A 12 4.01 -12.21 11.79
CA LEU A 12 3.27 -12.79 10.67
C LEU A 12 2.97 -14.30 10.83
N LYS A 13 3.47 -14.96 11.88
CA LYS A 13 3.51 -16.43 12.00
C LYS A 13 2.17 -17.16 11.79
N ASP A 14 1.06 -16.55 12.20
CA ASP A 14 -0.29 -17.14 12.14
C ASP A 14 -1.15 -16.50 11.03
N THR A 15 -0.50 -15.94 10.02
CA THR A 15 -1.18 -15.20 8.94
C THR A 15 -0.83 -15.76 7.57
N ASN A 16 -1.68 -15.46 6.60
CA ASN A 16 -1.42 -15.79 5.20
C ASN A 16 -0.53 -14.74 4.50
N TYR A 17 0.07 -13.79 5.23
CA TYR A 17 0.87 -12.73 4.61
C TYR A 17 2.19 -13.26 4.09
N LYS A 18 2.45 -12.92 2.83
CA LYS A 18 3.73 -13.09 2.17
C LYS A 18 4.36 -11.72 1.99
N LEU A 19 5.69 -11.70 1.98
CA LEU A 19 6.49 -10.50 1.77
C LEU A 19 7.33 -10.61 0.49
N THR A 20 6.99 -11.53 -0.41
CA THR A 20 7.81 -11.91 -1.56
C THR A 20 7.91 -10.81 -2.60
N GLN A 21 7.01 -9.81 -2.55
CA GLN A 21 7.07 -8.64 -3.41
C GLN A 21 8.07 -7.56 -2.93
N PHE A 22 8.55 -7.66 -1.68
CA PHE A 22 9.47 -6.68 -1.10
C PHE A 22 10.91 -7.16 -1.16
N LYS A 23 11.84 -6.22 -1.35
CA LYS A 23 13.27 -6.52 -1.33
C LYS A 23 13.75 -6.78 0.11
N LEU A 24 14.81 -7.56 0.26
CA LEU A 24 15.34 -7.95 1.57
C LEU A 24 15.83 -6.75 2.41
N ASP A 25 16.38 -5.73 1.76
CA ASP A 25 16.80 -4.48 2.39
C ASP A 25 15.60 -3.71 2.96
N GLN A 26 14.47 -3.67 2.24
CA GLN A 26 13.22 -3.07 2.73
C GLN A 26 12.66 -3.82 3.94
N ILE A 27 12.65 -5.16 3.88
CA ILE A 27 12.21 -6.01 5.00
C ILE A 27 13.11 -5.78 6.22
N LYS A 28 14.43 -5.73 6.02
CA LYS A 28 15.39 -5.46 7.10
C LYS A 28 15.22 -4.06 7.69
N GLN A 29 15.08 -3.03 6.85
CA GLN A 29 14.83 -1.67 7.32
C GLN A 29 13.55 -1.58 8.16
N MET A 30 12.50 -2.28 7.73
CA MET A 30 11.25 -2.37 8.48
C MET A 30 11.44 -3.09 9.81
N GLU A 31 12.12 -4.24 9.83
CA GLU A 31 12.44 -5.05 11.01
C GLU A 31 13.23 -4.23 12.06
N ASP A 32 14.25 -3.49 11.62
CA ASP A 32 15.11 -2.65 12.46
C ASP A 32 14.33 -1.48 13.08
N SER A 33 13.26 -1.02 12.43
CA SER A 33 12.40 0.05 12.93
C SER A 33 11.38 -0.39 13.99
N ILE A 34 11.23 -1.70 14.24
CA ILE A 34 10.28 -2.24 15.22
C ILE A 34 10.87 -2.13 16.63
N PHE A 35 10.13 -1.45 17.50
CA PHE A 35 10.48 -1.25 18.91
C PHE A 35 9.34 -1.69 19.84
N GLN A 36 9.63 -1.86 21.12
CA GLN A 36 8.66 -2.33 22.12
C GLN A 36 8.17 -1.18 23.00
N LYS A 37 6.89 -1.24 23.37
CA LYS A 37 6.27 -0.41 24.39
C LYS A 37 5.59 -1.28 25.44
N ASP A 38 5.65 -0.87 26.70
CA ASP A 38 4.79 -1.44 27.72
C ASP A 38 3.36 -0.90 27.58
N ILE A 39 2.40 -1.80 27.34
CA ILE A 39 0.99 -1.49 27.33
C ILE A 39 0.32 -2.37 28.37
N ARG A 40 -0.06 -1.78 29.51
CA ARG A 40 -0.72 -2.47 30.63
C ARG A 40 0.07 -3.69 31.14
N GLY A 41 1.39 -3.54 31.29
CA GLY A 41 2.28 -4.60 31.76
C GLY A 41 2.63 -5.66 30.71
N ARG A 42 2.32 -5.40 29.42
CA ARG A 42 2.66 -6.29 28.30
C ARG A 42 3.56 -5.55 27.31
N GLN A 43 4.71 -6.14 27.02
CA GLN A 43 5.58 -5.67 25.95
C GLN A 43 4.92 -5.92 24.59
N THR A 44 4.66 -4.83 23.87
CA THR A 44 3.95 -4.86 22.58
C THR A 44 4.82 -4.21 21.52
N ASN A 45 4.91 -4.83 20.33
CA ASN A 45 5.68 -4.29 19.21
C ASN A 45 4.95 -3.09 18.56
N PHE A 46 5.71 -2.04 18.25
CA PHE A 46 5.29 -0.80 17.59
C PHE A 46 6.26 -0.44 16.45
N VAL A 47 5.77 0.37 15.52
CA VAL A 47 6.53 1.02 14.44
C VAL A 47 6.13 2.49 14.36
N ARG A 48 7.07 3.36 13.97
CA ARG A 48 6.76 4.75 13.56
C ARG A 48 6.18 4.74 12.15
N CYS A 49 4.92 5.14 11.98
CA CYS A 49 4.27 5.20 10.68
C CYS A 49 4.95 6.23 9.77
N LEU A 50 5.44 5.81 8.60
CA LEU A 50 6.21 6.62 7.65
C LEU A 50 5.46 7.85 7.13
N VAL A 51 4.13 7.77 7.08
CA VAL A 51 3.26 8.86 6.58
C VAL A 51 2.61 9.64 7.70
N ARG A 52 2.10 8.94 8.74
CA ARG A 52 1.31 9.58 9.80
C ARG A 52 2.16 10.15 10.94
N ASP A 53 3.46 9.86 10.92
CA ASP A 53 4.43 10.29 11.93
C ASP A 53 3.91 10.08 13.35
N LYS A 54 3.46 8.85 13.62
CA LYS A 54 2.98 8.41 14.94
C LYS A 54 3.33 6.95 15.16
N ASP A 55 3.39 6.57 16.43
CA ASP A 55 3.72 5.20 16.81
C ASP A 55 2.47 4.34 16.73
N ILE A 56 2.53 3.25 15.98
CA ILE A 56 1.40 2.36 15.71
C ILE A 56 1.80 0.94 16.06
N GLN A 57 0.87 0.20 16.66
CA GLN A 57 1.10 -1.20 16.99
C GLN A 57 1.45 -1.96 15.70
N ALA A 58 2.55 -2.72 15.74
CA ALA A 58 3.09 -3.49 14.63
C ALA A 58 2.25 -4.77 14.40
N LYS A 59 0.96 -4.59 14.08
CA LYS A 59 0.07 -5.66 13.65
C LYS A 59 0.50 -6.14 12.26
N PRO A 60 0.12 -7.38 11.86
CA PRO A 60 0.40 -7.87 10.52
C PRO A 60 -0.07 -6.91 9.41
N GLU A 61 -1.23 -6.26 9.58
CA GLU A 61 -1.77 -5.24 8.66
C GLU A 61 -0.84 -4.05 8.52
N GLU A 62 -0.34 -3.57 9.66
CA GLU A 62 0.51 -2.39 9.68
C GLU A 62 1.89 -2.69 9.12
N ILE A 63 2.49 -3.85 9.39
CA ILE A 63 3.78 -4.24 8.81
C ILE A 63 3.70 -4.26 7.28
N VAL A 64 2.68 -4.90 6.72
CA VAL A 64 2.49 -4.94 5.25
C VAL A 64 2.26 -3.54 4.70
N ARG A 65 1.45 -2.70 5.38
CA ARG A 65 1.20 -1.31 4.97
C ARG A 65 2.48 -0.47 4.99
N GLN A 66 3.29 -0.56 6.04
CA GLN A 66 4.55 0.18 6.15
C GLN A 66 5.57 -0.27 5.09
N LEU A 67 5.67 -1.57 4.82
CA LEU A 67 6.50 -2.07 3.71
C LEU A 67 6.03 -1.57 2.36
N PHE A 68 4.72 -1.50 2.12
CA PHE A 68 4.17 -0.98 0.88
C PHE A 68 4.46 0.52 0.71
N LEU A 69 4.37 1.31 1.78
CA LEU A 69 4.77 2.73 1.76
C LEU A 69 6.27 2.90 1.45
N LEU A 70 7.13 2.08 2.06
CA LEU A 70 8.57 2.10 1.78
C LEU A 70 8.87 1.69 0.33
N TRP A 71 8.16 0.70 -0.20
CA TRP A 71 8.28 0.27 -1.59
C TRP A 71 7.86 1.37 -2.57
N LEU A 72 6.71 2.00 -2.37
CA LEU A 72 6.27 3.15 -3.18
C LEU A 72 7.25 4.31 -3.15
N HIS A 73 7.84 4.57 -1.98
CA HIS A 73 8.80 5.64 -1.81
C HIS A 73 10.14 5.35 -2.52
N THR A 74 10.66 4.13 -2.38
CA THR A 74 12.00 3.78 -2.85
C THR A 74 12.07 3.25 -4.28
N GLN A 75 10.96 2.72 -4.81
CA GLN A 75 10.92 2.16 -6.17
C GLN A 75 10.22 3.09 -7.18
N TYR A 76 9.27 3.91 -6.72
CA TYR A 76 8.50 4.81 -7.58
C TYR A 76 8.68 6.28 -7.23
N ASP A 77 9.59 6.61 -6.32
CA ASP A 77 9.94 7.97 -5.91
C ASP A 77 8.76 8.81 -5.40
N TYR A 78 7.67 8.17 -4.96
CA TYR A 78 6.55 8.91 -4.38
C TYR A 78 6.95 9.43 -2.99
N PRO A 79 6.91 10.74 -2.73
CA PRO A 79 7.21 11.27 -1.40
C PRO A 79 6.08 10.92 -0.43
N TYR A 80 6.40 10.66 0.84
CA TYR A 80 5.40 10.38 1.87
C TYR A 80 4.37 11.50 2.04
N SER A 81 4.75 12.75 1.74
CA SER A 81 3.84 13.91 1.74
C SER A 81 2.71 13.83 0.72
N ARG A 82 2.84 12.99 -0.32
CA ARG A 82 1.78 12.69 -1.28
C ARG A 82 0.95 11.46 -0.92
N MET A 83 1.27 10.77 0.18
CA MET A 83 0.58 9.56 0.58
C MET A 83 -0.35 9.83 1.77
N GLN A 84 -1.46 9.09 1.84
CA GLN A 84 -2.29 9.05 3.04
C GLN A 84 -2.63 7.59 3.36
N CYS A 85 -2.69 7.26 4.66
CA CYS A 85 -3.09 5.93 5.13
C CYS A 85 -4.52 5.96 5.66
N GLU A 86 -5.26 4.86 5.50
CA GLU A 86 -6.62 4.70 6.02
C GLU A 86 -7.57 5.83 5.53
N PHE A 87 -7.40 6.21 4.26
CA PHE A 87 -8.08 7.35 3.63
C PHE A 87 -9.58 7.12 3.56
N ALA A 88 -10.36 8.07 4.06
CA ALA A 88 -11.81 7.98 4.08
C ALA A 88 -12.40 8.10 2.68
N VAL A 89 -13.17 7.10 2.26
CA VAL A 89 -13.91 7.07 1.00
C VAL A 89 -15.40 7.08 1.32
N HIS A 90 -16.10 8.10 0.80
CA HIS A 90 -17.50 8.37 1.10
C HIS A 90 -18.44 7.72 0.07
N PHE A 91 -19.42 6.97 0.57
CA PHE A 91 -20.48 6.31 -0.18
C PHE A 91 -21.84 6.79 0.34
N GLY A 92 -22.20 8.02 -0.01
CA GLY A 92 -23.35 8.70 0.60
C GLY A 92 -23.13 8.86 2.11
N ARG A 93 -23.88 8.11 2.93
CA ARG A 93 -23.75 8.12 4.40
C ARG A 93 -22.71 7.13 4.92
N GLU A 94 -22.35 6.12 4.13
CA GLU A 94 -21.35 5.13 4.53
C GLU A 94 -19.94 5.67 4.28
N VAL A 95 -19.02 5.44 5.21
CA VAL A 95 -17.60 5.77 5.07
C VAL A 95 -16.77 4.50 5.18
N LYS A 96 -16.03 4.18 4.12
CA LYS A 96 -15.03 3.11 4.13
C LYS A 96 -13.62 3.71 4.14
N ARG A 97 -12.59 2.88 4.31
CA ARG A 97 -11.20 3.33 4.33
C ARG A 97 -10.36 2.53 3.34
N ALA A 98 -9.72 3.22 2.42
CA ALA A 98 -8.66 2.63 1.59
C ALA A 98 -7.36 2.55 2.42
N ASP A 99 -6.58 1.49 2.22
CA ASP A 99 -5.35 1.31 3.00
C ASP A 99 -4.34 2.43 2.78
N ILE A 100 -4.06 2.73 1.50
CA ILE A 100 -3.15 3.78 1.07
C ILE A 100 -3.76 4.49 -0.13
N VAL A 101 -3.61 5.81 -0.18
CA VAL A 101 -3.81 6.59 -1.40
C VAL A 101 -2.58 7.43 -1.69
N ILE A 102 -2.31 7.64 -2.98
CA ILE A 102 -1.35 8.64 -3.45
C ILE A 102 -2.16 9.77 -4.07
N MET A 103 -1.95 10.99 -3.59
CA MET A 103 -2.62 12.19 -4.06
C MET A 103 -2.03 12.68 -5.38
N ASP A 104 -2.86 13.30 -6.21
CA ASP A 104 -2.44 13.90 -7.47
C ASP A 104 -1.38 15.00 -7.25
N LYS A 105 -0.47 15.13 -8.21
CA LYS A 105 0.66 16.06 -8.11
C LYS A 105 0.22 17.52 -8.23
N VAL A 106 -0.82 17.77 -9.02
CA VAL A 106 -1.36 19.12 -9.31
C VAL A 106 -2.55 19.44 -8.41
N GLN A 107 -3.41 18.44 -8.16
CA GLN A 107 -4.59 18.55 -7.31
C GLN A 107 -4.40 17.70 -6.03
N PRO A 108 -3.68 18.21 -5.01
CA PRO A 108 -3.24 17.41 -3.85
C PRO A 108 -4.37 16.90 -2.95
N THR A 109 -5.62 17.30 -3.20
CA THR A 109 -6.83 16.80 -2.51
C THR A 109 -7.54 15.70 -3.29
N VAL A 110 -7.11 15.38 -4.50
CA VAL A 110 -7.69 14.35 -5.36
C VAL A 110 -6.79 13.10 -5.32
N PRO A 111 -7.31 11.93 -4.93
CA PRO A 111 -6.59 10.68 -5.04
C PRO A 111 -6.24 10.39 -6.51
N TYR A 112 -4.97 10.10 -6.79
CA TYR A 112 -4.47 9.67 -8.09
C TYR A 112 -4.40 8.15 -8.19
N ILE A 113 -3.86 7.52 -7.13
CA ILE A 113 -3.75 6.06 -7.00
C ILE A 113 -4.43 5.63 -5.71
N VAL A 114 -5.31 4.63 -5.80
CA VAL A 114 -5.90 3.95 -4.64
C VAL A 114 -5.28 2.56 -4.52
N ILE A 115 -4.83 2.21 -3.33
CA ILE A 115 -4.20 0.93 -3.04
C ILE A 115 -4.99 0.22 -1.95
N GLU A 116 -5.35 -1.03 -2.23
CA GLU A 116 -5.82 -1.97 -1.21
C GLU A 116 -4.73 -3.02 -1.03
N VAL A 117 -4.17 -3.09 0.17
CA VAL A 117 -3.33 -4.22 0.54
C VAL A 117 -4.24 -5.28 1.15
N LYS A 118 -3.80 -6.54 1.07
CA LYS A 118 -4.14 -7.51 2.11
C LYS A 118 -5.56 -8.10 2.06
N LYS A 119 -6.25 -8.10 0.91
CA LYS A 119 -7.35 -9.06 0.70
C LYS A 119 -6.81 -10.39 0.18
N PRO A 120 -7.20 -11.55 0.75
CA PRO A 120 -6.70 -12.84 0.29
C PRO A 120 -7.20 -13.21 -1.12
N LYS A 121 -8.37 -12.66 -1.53
CA LYS A 121 -8.99 -12.92 -2.82
C LYS A 121 -8.95 -11.68 -3.71
N LEU A 122 -8.37 -11.82 -4.91
CA LEU A 122 -8.29 -10.76 -5.90
C LEU A 122 -9.67 -10.20 -6.27
N LYS A 123 -10.67 -11.07 -6.41
CA LYS A 123 -12.04 -10.67 -6.78
C LYS A 123 -12.62 -9.62 -5.81
N ASP A 124 -12.53 -9.90 -4.52
CA ASP A 124 -13.07 -9.04 -3.46
C ASP A 124 -12.30 -7.71 -3.34
N GLY A 125 -11.01 -7.72 -3.68
CA GLY A 125 -10.17 -6.53 -3.75
C GLY A 125 -10.52 -5.67 -4.97
N LYS A 126 -10.67 -6.30 -6.13
CA LYS A 126 -11.01 -5.62 -7.38
C LYS A 126 -12.36 -4.90 -7.30
N GLU A 127 -13.40 -5.55 -6.77
CA GLU A 127 -14.73 -4.93 -6.62
C GLU A 127 -14.72 -3.70 -5.69
N GLN A 128 -13.91 -3.74 -4.63
CA GLN A 128 -13.72 -2.62 -3.72
C GLN A 128 -12.93 -1.48 -4.37
N LEU A 129 -11.82 -1.80 -5.05
CA LEU A 129 -11.03 -0.80 -5.78
C LEU A 129 -11.84 -0.11 -6.87
N ASN A 130 -12.68 -0.85 -7.59
CA ASN A 130 -13.64 -0.27 -8.53
C ASN A 130 -14.53 0.77 -7.83
N SER A 131 -15.11 0.39 -6.70
CA SER A 131 -15.97 1.28 -5.91
C SER A 131 -15.21 2.51 -5.38
N TYR A 132 -13.95 2.34 -4.94
CA TYR A 132 -13.13 3.44 -4.44
C TYR A 132 -12.72 4.42 -5.53
N CYS A 133 -12.23 3.95 -6.67
CA CYS A 133 -11.88 4.83 -7.78
C CYS A 133 -13.11 5.57 -8.32
N ASN A 134 -14.29 4.93 -8.35
CA ASN A 134 -15.54 5.60 -8.73
C ASN A 134 -15.93 6.74 -7.79
N SER A 135 -15.77 6.52 -6.47
CA SER A 135 -16.08 7.53 -5.44
C SER A 135 -15.05 8.66 -5.39
N THR A 136 -13.76 8.34 -5.58
CA THR A 136 -12.65 9.28 -5.39
C THR A 136 -12.18 9.99 -6.66
N GLY A 137 -12.51 9.46 -7.84
CA GLY A 137 -11.95 9.94 -9.10
C GLY A 137 -10.58 9.36 -9.47
N ALA A 138 -10.00 8.48 -8.63
CA ALA A 138 -8.66 7.96 -8.86
C ALA A 138 -8.50 7.25 -10.20
N THR A 139 -7.38 7.55 -10.87
CA THR A 139 -7.05 7.04 -12.21
C THR A 139 -6.49 5.62 -12.16
N ILE A 140 -5.79 5.27 -11.08
CA ILE A 140 -5.10 3.98 -10.95
C ILE A 140 -5.58 3.27 -9.68
N ALA A 141 -5.76 1.96 -9.80
CA ALA A 141 -6.00 1.07 -8.67
C ALA A 141 -4.87 0.04 -8.56
N ILE A 142 -4.41 -0.21 -7.34
CA ILE A 142 -3.44 -1.25 -7.03
C ILE A 142 -4.05 -2.21 -6.02
N TRP A 143 -3.93 -3.50 -6.32
CA TRP A 143 -4.23 -4.55 -5.35
C TRP A 143 -2.98 -5.37 -5.10
N SER A 144 -2.72 -5.70 -3.83
CA SER A 144 -1.65 -6.63 -3.48
C SER A 144 -2.05 -7.55 -2.33
N ASN A 145 -1.68 -8.83 -2.40
CA ASN A 145 -1.90 -9.80 -1.32
C ASN A 145 -0.61 -10.29 -0.63
N GLY A 146 0.56 -9.73 -0.96
CA GLY A 146 1.84 -10.24 -0.46
C GLY A 146 2.60 -11.13 -1.44
N GLU A 147 1.90 -11.73 -2.38
CA GLU A 147 2.47 -12.67 -3.35
C GLU A 147 2.33 -12.13 -4.77
N GLN A 148 1.18 -11.55 -5.07
CA GLN A 148 0.84 -10.90 -6.32
C GLN A 148 0.52 -9.44 -6.07
N THR A 149 0.95 -8.59 -6.98
CA THR A 149 0.54 -7.20 -7.09
C THR A 149 0.00 -7.00 -8.49
N VAL A 150 -1.20 -6.43 -8.61
CA VAL A 150 -1.82 -6.11 -9.89
C VAL A 150 -2.18 -4.64 -9.94
N TYR A 151 -2.08 -4.09 -11.14
CA TYR A 151 -2.30 -2.68 -11.41
C TYR A 151 -3.41 -2.53 -12.43
N TYR A 152 -4.26 -1.53 -12.23
CA TYR A 152 -5.35 -1.23 -13.13
C TYR A 152 -5.39 0.26 -13.45
N HIS A 153 -5.63 0.57 -14.71
CA HIS A 153 -6.05 1.89 -15.17
C HIS A 153 -7.57 1.94 -15.25
N ARG A 154 -8.18 2.89 -14.54
CA ARG A 154 -9.60 3.21 -14.67
C ARG A 154 -9.84 4.06 -15.91
N LYS A 155 -10.62 3.52 -16.84
CA LYS A 155 -11.17 4.20 -18.02
C LYS A 155 -12.65 4.49 -17.81
N ASP A 156 -13.13 5.61 -18.32
CA ASP A 156 -14.56 5.92 -18.31
C ASP A 156 -15.36 4.99 -19.24
N PRO A 157 -16.62 4.64 -18.89
CA PRO A 157 -17.36 5.07 -17.69
C PRO A 157 -17.20 4.13 -16.47
N ASN A 158 -16.16 3.28 -16.40
CA ASN A 158 -15.65 2.50 -15.24
C ASN A 158 -15.11 1.11 -15.67
N TYR A 159 -14.32 1.08 -16.74
CA TYR A 159 -13.57 -0.10 -17.15
C TYR A 159 -12.20 -0.10 -16.48
N PHE A 160 -11.81 -1.23 -15.89
CA PHE A 160 -10.49 -1.40 -15.26
C PHE A 160 -9.64 -2.28 -16.14
N GLU A 161 -8.75 -1.63 -16.89
CA GLU A 161 -7.81 -2.28 -17.77
C GLU A 161 -6.56 -2.66 -16.97
N PRO A 162 -6.11 -3.91 -16.99
CA PRO A 162 -4.82 -4.28 -16.43
C PRO A 162 -3.71 -3.46 -17.11
N ILE A 163 -2.78 -2.94 -16.33
CA ILE A 163 -1.57 -2.27 -16.83
C ILE A 163 -0.33 -3.00 -16.29
N PRO A 164 0.79 -2.98 -17.03
CA PRO A 164 1.98 -3.72 -16.62
C PRO A 164 2.61 -3.17 -15.34
N ASP A 165 2.51 -1.86 -15.12
CA ASP A 165 3.06 -1.17 -13.95
C ASP A 165 2.36 0.18 -13.69
N ILE A 166 2.75 0.90 -12.64
CA ILE A 166 2.35 2.28 -12.35
C ILE A 166 3.47 3.26 -12.74
N PRO A 167 3.15 4.55 -12.97
CA PRO A 167 4.19 5.54 -13.22
C PRO A 167 5.00 5.80 -11.96
N THR A 168 6.27 6.17 -12.14
CA THR A 168 7.04 6.82 -11.08
C THR A 168 6.49 8.23 -10.82
N ALA A 169 6.86 8.85 -9.69
CA ALA A 169 6.37 10.17 -9.31
C ALA A 169 6.67 11.30 -10.32
N SER A 170 7.66 11.08 -11.21
CA SER A 170 8.05 12.00 -12.28
C SER A 170 7.43 11.67 -13.64
N LYS A 171 6.98 10.44 -13.87
CA LYS A 171 6.36 9.98 -15.12
C LYS A 171 4.85 10.14 -15.10
N SER A 172 4.24 10.14 -16.29
CA SER A 172 2.80 10.06 -16.47
C SER A 172 2.36 8.63 -16.77
N LEU A 173 1.08 8.33 -16.54
CA LEU A 173 0.50 7.04 -16.96
C LEU A 173 0.65 6.78 -18.47
N LYS A 174 0.62 7.85 -19.29
CA LYS A 174 0.83 7.74 -20.74
C LYS A 174 2.22 7.20 -21.08
N ASP A 175 3.23 7.49 -20.27
CA ASP A 175 4.59 7.01 -20.49
C ASP A 175 4.67 5.50 -20.25
N VAL A 176 4.03 5.02 -19.16
CA VAL A 176 3.94 3.59 -18.85
C VAL A 176 3.21 2.81 -19.96
N LEU A 177 2.08 3.34 -20.43
CA LEU A 177 1.29 2.68 -21.48
C LEU A 177 2.01 2.64 -22.83
N LYS A 178 2.94 3.55 -23.13
CA LYS A 178 3.70 3.55 -24.38
C LYS A 178 4.86 2.57 -24.36
N GLU A 179 5.51 2.39 -23.22
CA GLU A 179 6.63 1.46 -23.04
C GLU A 179 6.19 0.01 -23.35
N GLU A 180 4.90 -0.31 -23.17
CA GLU A 180 4.31 -1.61 -23.52
C GLU A 180 4.26 -1.92 -25.04
N PHE A 181 4.23 -0.89 -25.90
CA PHE A 181 4.12 -1.07 -27.36
C PHE A 181 5.45 -1.04 -28.12
N THR A 182 6.59 -0.93 -27.41
CA THR A 182 7.91 -0.79 -28.05
C THR A 182 8.76 -2.08 -27.98
N ILE A 183 8.11 -3.25 -27.85
CA ILE A 183 8.77 -4.57 -27.84
C ILE A 183 8.54 -5.29 -29.16
#